data_AF-A0A1Y1K1E4-F1
#
_entry.id   AF-A0A1Y1K1E4-F1
#
_cell.length_a   1.000
_cell.length_b   1.000
_cell.length_c   1.000
_cell.angle_alpha   90.00
_cell.angle_beta   90.00
_cell.angle_gamma   90.00
#
_symmetry.space_group_name_H-M   'P 1'
#
loop_
_entity.id
_entity.type
_entity.pdbx_description
1 polymer ?
#
loop_
_entity_poly.entity_id
_entity_poly.type
_entity_poly.pdbx_seq_one_letter_code
_entity_poly.pdbx_strand_id
1 'polypeptide(L)'
;KRNFQHHLLKHKISKDFKCASCDYATNVKGNLKSHFAAMHSHDALNRYKCHICDYACHLKSDMRDHMSKYHSTEVFKCSCNYTTSIKSTFQQHLSTHIV
;
A
#
# COMPACT_ATOMS: atom_id res chain seq x y z
N LYS A 1 4.18 19.59 10.46
CA LYS A 1 5.37 19.97 9.64
C LYS A 1 5.89 18.85 8.72
N ARG A 2 6.27 17.65 9.20
CA ARG A 2 6.85 16.56 8.35
C ARG A 2 5.93 16.10 7.20
N ASN A 3 4.63 15.96 7.46
CA ASN A 3 3.68 15.48 6.44
C ASN A 3 3.49 16.48 5.29
N PHE A 4 3.57 17.79 5.57
CA PHE A 4 3.48 18.82 4.53
C PHE A 4 4.72 18.79 3.61
N GLN A 5 5.91 18.66 4.19
CA GLN A 5 7.14 18.49 3.39
C GLN A 5 7.09 17.23 2.52
N HIS A 6 6.57 16.12 3.05
CA HIS A 6 6.37 14.91 2.26
C HIS A 6 5.32 15.10 1.15
N HIS A 7 4.26 15.85 1.41
CA HIS A 7 3.27 16.21 0.39
C HIS A 7 3.91 17.01 -0.76
N LEU A 8 4.73 18.01 -0.44
CA LEU A 8 5.42 18.82 -1.45
C LEU A 8 6.30 17.99 -2.38
N LEU A 9 6.85 16.87 -1.90
CA LEU A 9 7.61 15.95 -2.77
C LEU A 9 6.75 15.43 -3.92
N LYS A 10 5.44 15.18 -3.74
CA LYS A 10 4.56 14.70 -4.81
C LYS A 10 4.45 15.66 -5.99
N HIS A 11 4.60 16.96 -5.75
CA HIS A 11 4.60 18.00 -6.78
C HIS A 11 5.97 18.19 -7.44
N LYS A 12 7.01 17.57 -6.88
CA LYS A 12 8.37 17.60 -7.45
C LYS A 12 8.48 16.55 -8.55
N ILE A 13 8.75 17.00 -9.77
CA ILE A 13 8.96 16.13 -10.94
C ILE A 13 10.27 15.34 -10.81
N SER A 14 11.29 15.91 -10.16
CA SER A 14 12.57 15.23 -9.98
C SER A 14 12.48 14.10 -8.95
N LYS A 15 12.98 12.92 -9.34
CA LYS A 15 13.13 11.76 -8.48
C LYS A 15 14.60 11.64 -8.08
N ASP A 16 14.91 12.19 -6.91
CA ASP A 16 16.30 12.35 -6.45
C ASP A 16 16.91 11.03 -5.93
N PHE A 17 16.07 10.05 -5.57
CA PHE A 17 16.51 8.75 -5.07
C PHE A 17 16.28 7.67 -6.12
N LYS A 18 17.36 7.21 -6.77
CA LYS A 18 17.33 6.16 -7.80
C LYS A 18 17.85 4.84 -7.23
N CYS A 19 17.26 3.73 -7.66
CA CYS A 19 17.79 2.41 -7.38
C CYS A 19 19.05 2.18 -8.20
N ALA A 20 20.05 1.52 -7.60
CA ALA A 20 21.30 1.17 -8.28
C ALA A 20 21.17 -0.11 -9.12
N SER A 21 20.11 -0.90 -8.90
CA SER A 21 19.95 -2.25 -9.47
C SER A 21 18.79 -2.37 -10.46
N CYS A 22 17.98 -1.32 -10.63
CA CYS A 22 16.93 -1.23 -11.65
C CYS A 22 16.53 0.24 -11.88
N ASP A 23 15.62 0.48 -12.84
CA ASP A 23 15.18 1.83 -13.23
C ASP A 23 14.22 2.51 -12.21
N TYR A 24 13.96 1.88 -11.07
CA TYR A 24 13.09 2.46 -10.06
C TYR A 24 13.68 3.76 -9.47
N ALA A 25 12.86 4.81 -9.40
CA ALA A 25 13.24 6.07 -8.79
C ALA A 25 12.07 6.69 -8.01
N THR A 26 12.41 7.41 -6.94
CA THR A 26 11.46 8.08 -6.05
C THR A 26 12.06 9.38 -5.48
N ASN A 27 11.22 10.24 -4.96
CA ASN A 27 11.58 11.46 -4.22
C ASN A 27 11.53 11.24 -2.69
N VAL A 28 11.16 10.04 -2.22
CA VAL A 28 11.08 9.68 -0.81
C VAL A 28 12.12 8.59 -0.49
N LYS A 29 13.14 8.94 0.30
CA LYS A 29 14.21 8.01 0.73
C LYS A 29 13.69 6.69 1.33
N GLY A 30 12.62 6.76 2.13
CA GLY A 30 12.00 5.57 2.73
C GLY A 30 11.45 4.60 1.70
N ASN A 31 10.87 5.11 0.61
CA ASN A 31 10.33 4.28 -0.46
C ASN A 31 11.44 3.57 -1.22
N LEU A 32 12.59 4.23 -1.45
CA LEU A 32 13.75 3.58 -2.08
C LEU A 32 14.30 2.44 -1.21
N LYS A 33 14.40 2.66 0.11
CA LYS A 33 14.84 1.62 1.05
C LYS A 33 13.89 0.41 1.04
N SER A 34 12.58 0.65 1.07
CA SER A 34 11.58 -0.42 0.98
C SER A 34 11.63 -1.15 -0.36
N HIS A 35 11.75 -0.43 -1.47
CA HIS A 35 11.90 -1.00 -2.80
C HIS A 35 13.13 -1.91 -2.87
N PHE A 36 14.31 -1.41 -2.47
CA PHE A 36 15.56 -2.19 -2.54
C PHE A 36 15.46 -3.44 -1.67
N ALA A 37 14.92 -3.32 -0.46
CA ALA A 37 14.74 -4.46 0.43
C ALA A 37 13.69 -5.47 -0.06
N ALA A 38 12.75 -5.09 -0.92
CA ALA A 38 11.74 -5.99 -1.46
C ALA A 38 12.19 -6.65 -2.78
N MET A 39 12.94 -5.92 -3.61
CA MET A 39 13.26 -6.34 -4.98
C MET A 39 14.69 -6.85 -5.15
N HIS A 40 15.61 -6.50 -4.25
CA HIS A 40 17.05 -6.72 -4.43
C HIS A 40 17.75 -7.33 -3.20
N SER A 41 17.02 -7.65 -2.13
CA SER A 41 17.59 -8.36 -0.98
C SER A 41 17.28 -9.85 -1.08
N HIS A 42 18.31 -10.70 -1.06
CA HIS A 42 18.16 -12.16 -1.00
C HIS A 42 17.46 -12.63 0.29
N ASP A 43 17.50 -11.81 1.34
CA ASP A 43 16.86 -12.05 2.64
C ASP A 43 15.45 -11.44 2.73
N ALA A 44 14.91 -10.95 1.60
CA ALA A 44 13.57 -10.39 1.50
C ALA A 44 12.46 -11.43 1.67
N LEU A 45 12.68 -12.55 2.35
CA LEU A 45 11.66 -13.56 2.56
C LEU A 45 10.51 -12.95 3.37
N ASN A 46 9.45 -12.56 2.65
CA ASN A 46 8.15 -12.11 3.12
C ASN A 46 8.08 -11.78 4.62
N ARG A 47 8.60 -10.60 5.01
CA ARG A 47 8.68 -10.15 6.41
C ARG A 47 7.34 -10.22 7.15
N TYR A 48 6.24 -10.09 6.42
CA TYR A 48 4.90 -10.21 6.97
C TYR A 48 4.26 -11.49 6.47
N LYS A 49 4.13 -12.48 7.34
CA LYS A 49 3.39 -13.73 7.09
C LYS A 49 2.00 -13.62 7.70
N CYS A 50 0.99 -14.09 6.98
CA CYS A 50 -0.35 -14.23 7.51
C CYS A 50 -0.34 -15.35 8.56
N HIS A 51 -1.14 -15.20 9.62
CA HIS A 51 -1.26 -16.22 10.67
C HIS A 51 -2.44 -17.17 10.43
N ILE A 52 -3.22 -16.94 9.37
CA ILE A 52 -4.44 -17.68 9.03
C ILE A 52 -4.22 -18.55 7.78
N CYS A 53 -3.38 -18.10 6.84
CA CYS A 53 -3.06 -18.84 5.62
C CYS A 53 -1.57 -18.64 5.25
N ASP A 54 -1.13 -19.30 4.19
CA ASP A 54 0.27 -19.27 3.73
C ASP A 54 0.67 -17.97 3.01
N TYR A 55 -0.25 -16.99 2.91
CA TYR A 55 0.07 -15.71 2.27
C TYR A 55 1.15 -14.96 3.04
N ALA A 56 2.09 -14.40 2.30
CA ALA A 56 3.18 -13.65 2.87
C ALA A 56 3.59 -12.51 1.92
N CYS A 57 4.02 -11.37 2.47
CA CYS A 57 4.39 -10.19 1.70
C CYS A 57 5.49 -9.37 2.37
N HIS A 58 6.02 -8.38 1.65
CA HIS A 58 7.15 -7.57 2.11
C HIS A 58 6.75 -6.23 2.76
N LEU A 59 5.51 -5.77 2.55
CA LEU A 59 5.00 -4.51 3.07
C LEU A 59 3.88 -4.71 4.09
N LYS A 60 3.91 -3.91 5.17
CA LYS A 60 2.87 -3.95 6.20
C LYS A 60 1.50 -3.52 5.68
N SER A 61 1.46 -2.59 4.71
CA SER A 61 0.22 -2.17 4.05
C SER A 61 -0.47 -3.34 3.36
N ASP A 62 0.31 -4.15 2.64
CA ASP A 62 -0.22 -5.24 1.82
C ASP A 62 -0.75 -6.36 2.72
N MET A 63 -0.08 -6.64 3.84
CA MET A 63 -0.61 -7.57 4.85
C MET A 63 -1.92 -7.06 5.46
N ARG A 64 -2.02 -5.76 5.80
CA ARG A 64 -3.27 -5.18 6.31
C ARG A 64 -4.40 -5.32 5.28
N ASP A 65 -4.12 -5.02 4.02
CA ASP A 65 -5.12 -5.07 2.95
C ASP A 65 -5.52 -6.53 2.66
N HIS A 66 -4.57 -7.47 2.72
CA HIS A 66 -4.84 -8.91 2.68
C HIS A 66 -5.79 -9.35 3.82
N MET A 67 -5.48 -8.99 5.07
CA MET A 67 -6.33 -9.32 6.21
C MET A 67 -7.74 -8.73 6.04
N SER A 68 -7.83 -7.47 5.59
CA SER A 68 -9.11 -6.81 5.30
C SER A 68 -9.91 -7.55 4.23
N LYS A 69 -9.25 -8.01 3.16
CA LYS A 69 -9.93 -8.61 2.01
C LYS A 69 -10.38 -10.05 2.26
N TYR A 70 -9.52 -10.88 2.86
CA TYR A 70 -9.71 -12.33 2.91
C TYR A 70 -10.05 -12.86 4.31
N HIS A 71 -9.76 -12.10 5.36
CA HIS A 71 -9.92 -12.55 6.75
C HIS A 71 -10.75 -11.58 7.60
N SER A 72 -11.25 -10.48 7.05
CA SER A 72 -12.14 -9.57 7.75
C SER A 72 -13.54 -10.16 7.80
N THR A 73 -14.10 -10.18 9.00
CA THR A 73 -15.53 -10.41 9.24
C THR A 73 -16.32 -9.11 9.16
N GLU A 74 -15.65 -7.96 9.28
CA GLU A 74 -16.26 -6.65 9.13
C GLU A 74 -16.37 -6.27 7.65
N VAL A 75 -17.57 -5.82 7.26
CA VAL A 75 -17.87 -5.32 5.93
C VAL A 75 -18.36 -3.89 6.01
N PHE A 76 -17.91 -3.05 5.09
CA PHE A 76 -18.48 -1.74 4.84
C PHE A 76 -19.76 -1.92 4.03
N LYS A 77 -20.87 -1.40 4.53
CA LYS A 77 -22.20 -1.46 3.88
C LYS A 77 -22.65 -0.07 3.47
N CYS A 78 -23.05 0.09 2.22
CA CYS A 78 -23.70 1.30 1.71
C CYS A 78 -25.22 1.19 1.85
N SER A 79 -25.92 2.33 1.84
CA SER A 79 -27.39 2.40 1.79
C SER A 79 -27.98 1.74 0.53
N CYS A 80 -27.24 1.73 -0.59
CA CYS A 80 -27.63 1.04 -1.82
C CYS A 80 -27.40 -0.50 -1.78
N ASN A 81 -27.17 -1.07 -0.61
CA ASN A 81 -26.85 -2.49 -0.39
C ASN A 81 -25.52 -2.99 -0.96
N TYR A 82 -24.68 -2.13 -1.54
CA TYR A 82 -23.29 -2.49 -1.85
C TYR A 82 -22.52 -2.82 -0.57
N THR A 83 -21.76 -3.92 -0.59
CA THR A 83 -20.90 -4.34 0.52
C THR A 83 -19.49 -4.67 0.05
N THR A 84 -18.50 -4.37 0.89
CA THR A 84 -17.12 -4.79 0.66
C THR A 84 -16.35 -4.84 1.97
N SER A 85 -15.39 -5.74 2.09
CA SER A 85 -14.46 -5.79 3.22
C SER A 85 -13.25 -4.86 3.04
N ILE A 86 -13.14 -4.15 1.91
CA ILE A 86 -11.99 -3.29 1.56
C ILE A 86 -12.40 -1.81 1.63
N LYS A 87 -11.76 -1.06 2.53
CA LYS A 87 -12.07 0.36 2.76
C LYS A 87 -11.88 1.25 1.52
N SER A 88 -10.80 1.07 0.76
CA SER A 88 -10.53 1.88 -0.44
C SER A 88 -11.60 1.68 -1.51
N THR A 89 -12.01 0.44 -1.75
CA THR A 89 -13.10 0.11 -2.67
C THR A 89 -14.43 0.71 -2.20
N PHE A 90 -14.71 0.70 -0.89
CA PHE A 90 -15.91 1.34 -0.35
C PHE A 90 -15.92 2.86 -0.58
N GLN A 91 -14.79 3.54 -0.36
CA GLN A 91 -14.66 4.98 -0.61
C GLN A 91 -14.83 5.32 -2.10
N GLN A 92 -14.27 4.49 -2.98
CA GLN A 92 -14.48 4.62 -4.42
C GLN A 92 -15.95 4.43 -4.80
N HIS A 93 -16.63 3.43 -4.22
CA HIS A 93 -18.06 3.21 -4.41
C HIS A 93 -18.89 4.41 -3.96
N LEU A 94 -18.59 5.03 -2.80
CA LEU A 94 -19.33 6.21 -2.34
C LEU A 94 -19.30 7.37 -3.34
N SER A 95 -18.25 7.46 -4.14
CA SER A 95 -18.12 8.48 -5.19
C SER A 95 -19.14 8.29 -6.33
N THR A 96 -19.73 7.10 -6.47
CA THR A 96 -20.80 6.83 -7.45
C THR A 96 -22.17 7.41 -7.04
N HIS A 97 -22.36 7.75 -5.75
CA HIS A 97 -23.58 8.39 -5.24
C HIS A 97 -23.53 9.92 -5.26
N ILE A 98 -22.39 10.50 -5.62
CA ILE A 98 -22.16 11.95 -5.67
C ILE A 98 -22.38 12.47 -7.11
N VAL A 99 -22.99 11.65 -7.97
CA VAL A 99 -23.38 12.02 -9.34
C VAL A 99 -24.77 12.64 -9.35
#